data_AF-A0A9D3RVK0-F1
#
_entry.id   AF-A0A9D3RVK0-F1
#
_cell.length_a   1.000
_cell.length_b   1.000
_cell.length_c   1.000
_cell.angle_alpha   90.00
_cell.angle_beta   90.00
_cell.angle_gamma   90.00
#
_symmetry.space_group_name_H-M   'P 1'
#
loop_
_entity.id
_entity.type
_entity.pdbx_description
1 polymer ?
#
loop_
_entity_poly.entity_id
_entity_poly.type
_entity_poly.pdbx_seq_one_letter_code
_entity_poly.pdbx_strand_id
1 'polypeptide(L)'
;MDVPRAFQFWENPKVESHYPKGSFICGGRNIVVTGNGFDLIQKAVMRVRVSAEDESDIPSPAPEFDQECWGKNDTVLQFLSPTINETYENQSFRTFVFLDNARSELKPFDYHPDPVFNKLTKNVITETSIISVTGRGFAKAMTAKEAQAFVGDVPCLVTTLQDDRLFLDPPYRQPTSRSRRQRRDTSSEPLDLVIQFGKGEWLVGSVRYERKYEAPLPIIIPAVIFPMLLIIAVSVYCYRRKSQQAEREYEKVKHQLENLEESVRDRCKKEFTDLMIEMEDHTSDLSEARIPFLDYKTYTDRVFFLPSKDGANDVMITGKLDIPEARRAIVTQALNQFSNLLNSKTFLINFIRTLEGRPDFNARAKCVPPPC
;
A
#
# COMPACT_ATOMS: atom_id res chain seq x y z
N MET A 1 -25.01 -43.20 73.47
CA MET A 1 -24.89 -42.17 72.41
C MET A 1 -23.55 -41.50 72.64
N ASP A 2 -22.51 -42.02 71.99
CA ASP A 2 -21.16 -41.46 72.10
C ASP A 2 -21.10 -40.18 71.27
N VAL A 3 -20.79 -39.05 71.92
CA VAL A 3 -20.50 -37.79 71.23
C VAL A 3 -19.10 -37.95 70.62
N PRO A 4 -18.94 -38.06 69.28
CA PRO A 4 -17.76 -38.71 68.71
C PRO A 4 -16.62 -37.73 68.37
N ARG A 5 -16.39 -36.68 69.19
CA ARG A 5 -15.17 -35.83 69.18
C ARG A 5 -15.25 -34.76 70.27
N ALA A 6 -14.15 -34.55 71.00
CA ALA A 6 -14.00 -33.41 71.90
C ALA A 6 -13.93 -32.10 71.09
N PHE A 7 -14.59 -31.04 71.55
CA PHE A 7 -14.49 -29.72 70.95
C PHE A 7 -13.16 -29.07 71.35
N GLN A 8 -12.36 -28.64 70.37
CA GLN A 8 -11.06 -28.01 70.61
C GLN A 8 -11.16 -26.51 70.29
N PHE A 9 -10.77 -25.68 71.25
CA PHE A 9 -10.72 -24.24 71.09
C PHE A 9 -9.37 -23.81 70.49
N TRP A 10 -9.42 -22.81 69.62
CA TRP A 10 -8.27 -22.21 68.96
C TRP A 10 -8.29 -20.69 69.17
N GLU A 11 -7.21 -20.01 68.81
CA GLU A 11 -7.14 -18.55 68.87
C GLU A 11 -8.14 -17.89 67.91
N ASN A 12 -8.64 -16.72 68.29
CA ASN A 12 -9.58 -15.97 67.45
C ASN A 12 -8.92 -15.52 66.14
N PRO A 13 -9.67 -15.55 65.02
CA PRO A 13 -9.18 -15.04 63.74
C PRO A 13 -8.86 -13.55 63.84
N LYS A 14 -7.78 -13.13 63.17
CA LYS A 14 -7.35 -11.73 63.14
C LYS A 14 -7.22 -11.24 61.72
N VAL A 15 -7.75 -10.05 61.45
CA VAL A 15 -7.57 -9.34 60.18
C VAL A 15 -6.30 -8.48 60.28
N GLU A 16 -5.37 -8.69 59.36
CA GLU A 16 -4.11 -7.94 59.30
C GLU A 16 -4.19 -6.79 58.29
N SER A 17 -4.64 -7.08 57.07
CA SER A 17 -4.69 -6.08 56.01
C SER A 17 -5.75 -6.39 54.96
N HIS A 18 -6.09 -5.39 54.16
CA HIS A 18 -7.04 -5.54 53.06
C HIS A 18 -6.61 -4.73 51.84
N TYR A 19 -6.95 -5.26 50.67
CA TYR A 19 -6.80 -4.60 49.39
C TYR A 19 -8.01 -4.92 48.51
N PRO A 20 -8.64 -3.92 47.86
CA PRO A 20 -8.28 -2.50 47.79
C PRO A 20 -8.77 -1.66 48.99
N LYS A 21 -8.38 -0.38 49.05
CA LYS A 21 -8.73 0.56 50.14
C LYS A 21 -10.02 1.37 49.92
N GLY A 22 -10.78 1.05 48.88
CA GLY A 22 -12.05 1.73 48.62
C GLY A 22 -12.84 1.08 47.49
N SER A 23 -14.12 1.44 47.39
CA SER A 23 -15.07 0.93 46.39
C SER A 23 -16.03 2.02 45.91
N PHE A 24 -16.64 1.81 44.76
CA PHE A 24 -17.79 2.59 44.32
C PHE A 24 -19.08 2.18 45.06
N ILE A 25 -20.08 3.07 45.06
CA ILE A 25 -21.41 2.88 45.65
C ILE A 25 -22.17 1.74 44.97
N CYS A 26 -22.02 1.58 43.64
CA CYS A 26 -22.58 0.45 42.90
C CYS A 26 -22.09 -0.92 43.42
N GLY A 27 -20.96 -0.96 44.12
CA GLY A 27 -20.39 -2.15 44.71
C GLY A 27 -19.87 -3.16 43.67
N GLY A 28 -19.65 -4.40 44.09
CA GLY A 28 -19.18 -5.48 43.23
C GLY A 28 -17.68 -5.52 42.97
N ARG A 29 -16.87 -4.70 43.66
CA ARG A 29 -15.41 -4.77 43.60
C ARG A 29 -14.93 -5.93 44.47
N ASN A 30 -13.96 -6.72 43.99
CA ASN A 30 -13.41 -7.82 44.78
C ASN A 30 -12.47 -7.25 45.86
N ILE A 31 -12.79 -7.49 47.13
CA ILE A 31 -12.01 -7.09 48.30
C ILE A 31 -11.37 -8.33 48.89
N VAL A 32 -10.04 -8.31 48.94
CA VAL A 32 -9.22 -9.36 49.51
C VAL A 32 -8.78 -8.92 50.91
N VAL A 33 -9.22 -9.65 51.92
CA VAL A 33 -8.85 -9.46 53.32
C VAL A 33 -7.86 -10.55 53.69
N THR A 34 -6.74 -10.15 54.28
CA THR A 34 -5.63 -11.02 54.68
C THR A 34 -5.50 -11.02 56.20
N GLY A 35 -5.11 -12.16 56.75
CA GLY A 35 -5.03 -12.38 58.18
C GLY A 35 -4.74 -13.84 58.50
N ASN A 36 -5.12 -14.30 59.69
CA ASN A 36 -4.85 -15.67 60.16
C ASN A 36 -6.08 -16.28 60.85
N GLY A 37 -6.22 -17.61 60.78
CA GLY A 37 -7.24 -18.37 61.48
C GLY A 37 -8.62 -18.33 60.82
N PHE A 38 -8.69 -18.00 59.53
CA PHE A 38 -9.96 -17.95 58.79
C PHE A 38 -10.48 -19.33 58.37
N ASP A 39 -9.73 -20.42 58.57
CA ASP A 39 -10.32 -21.74 58.33
C ASP A 39 -11.34 -22.12 59.42
N LEU A 40 -11.11 -21.61 60.64
CA LEU A 40 -11.93 -21.90 61.83
C LEU A 40 -13.34 -21.30 61.78
N ILE A 41 -13.55 -20.25 60.98
CA ILE A 41 -14.82 -19.51 60.93
C ILE A 41 -15.84 -20.20 60.02
N GLN A 42 -17.11 -20.17 60.41
CA GLN A 42 -18.19 -20.77 59.62
C GLN A 42 -18.83 -19.74 58.68
N LYS A 43 -19.11 -18.54 59.20
CA LYS A 43 -19.78 -17.46 58.47
C LYS A 43 -18.95 -16.18 58.53
N ALA A 44 -18.59 -15.69 57.34
CA ALA A 44 -17.90 -14.43 57.16
C ALA A 44 -18.78 -13.47 56.36
N VAL A 45 -19.08 -12.30 56.94
CA VAL A 45 -19.94 -11.27 56.31
C VAL A 45 -19.26 -9.92 56.39
N MET A 46 -19.20 -9.22 55.26
CA MET A 46 -18.84 -7.82 55.21
C MET A 46 -20.10 -6.97 55.35
N ARG A 47 -20.09 -6.02 56.29
CA ARG A 47 -21.20 -5.11 56.57
C ARG A 47 -20.74 -3.68 56.48
N VAL A 48 -21.45 -2.88 55.70
CA VAL A 48 -21.23 -1.44 55.61
C VAL A 48 -22.36 -0.72 56.33
N ARG A 49 -21.99 0.16 57.26
CA ARG A 49 -22.92 1.00 58.00
C ARG A 49 -22.68 2.46 57.65
N VAL A 50 -23.76 3.20 57.45
CA VAL A 50 -23.72 4.64 57.26
C VAL A 50 -23.41 5.32 58.59
N SER A 51 -22.37 6.14 58.62
CA SER A 51 -21.95 6.90 59.79
C SER A 51 -22.73 8.21 59.79
N ALA A 52 -23.76 8.32 60.63
CA ALA A 52 -24.37 9.62 60.91
C ALA A 52 -23.36 10.49 61.66
N GLU A 53 -23.06 11.68 61.15
CA GLU A 53 -22.14 12.63 61.81
C GLU A 53 -22.79 13.28 63.04
N ASP A 54 -24.12 13.26 63.14
CA ASP A 54 -24.88 13.76 64.28
C ASP A 54 -25.40 12.60 65.13
N GLU A 55 -24.65 12.27 66.18
CA GLU A 55 -25.06 11.36 67.25
C GLU A 55 -26.09 12.06 68.18
N SER A 56 -27.18 12.60 67.61
CA SER A 56 -28.26 13.23 68.37
C SER A 56 -29.61 12.61 68.02
N ASP A 57 -30.11 11.81 68.98
CA ASP A 57 -31.52 11.55 69.27
C ASP A 57 -32.45 11.31 68.06
N ILE A 58 -32.40 10.11 67.46
CA ILE A 58 -33.55 9.29 67.03
C ILE A 58 -33.03 7.86 66.73
N PRO A 59 -33.69 6.79 67.23
CA PRO A 59 -33.29 5.41 66.96
C PRO A 59 -33.90 4.93 65.63
N SER A 60 -33.48 5.51 64.50
CA SER A 60 -33.64 4.80 63.23
C SER A 60 -32.43 3.86 63.09
N PRO A 61 -32.63 2.56 62.81
CA PRO A 61 -31.49 1.68 62.55
C PRO A 61 -30.76 2.24 61.33
N ALA A 62 -29.51 2.67 61.54
CA ALA A 62 -28.64 3.12 60.46
C ALA A 62 -28.64 2.01 59.38
N PRO A 63 -28.83 2.34 58.10
CA PRO A 63 -28.91 1.33 57.06
C PRO A 63 -27.62 0.51 57.02
N GLU A 64 -27.79 -0.81 57.01
CA GLU A 64 -26.71 -1.78 56.96
C GLU A 64 -26.77 -2.54 55.64
N PHE A 65 -25.63 -2.63 54.96
CA PHE A 65 -25.50 -3.35 53.69
C PHE A 65 -24.55 -4.52 53.87
N ASP A 66 -25.09 -5.73 53.77
CA ASP A 66 -24.35 -6.98 54.02
C ASP A 66 -23.97 -7.67 52.72
N GLN A 67 -22.77 -8.24 52.68
CA GLN A 67 -22.29 -9.07 51.59
C GLN A 67 -21.54 -10.28 52.15
N GLU A 68 -21.97 -11.47 51.75
CA GLU A 68 -21.36 -12.72 52.18
C GLU A 68 -19.99 -12.94 51.50
N CYS A 69 -19.09 -13.62 52.22
CA CYS A 69 -17.82 -14.07 51.68
C CYS A 69 -18.03 -15.12 50.58
N TRP A 70 -17.37 -14.97 49.45
CA TRP A 70 -17.49 -15.91 48.33
C TRP A 70 -16.28 -16.86 48.22
N GLY A 71 -15.13 -16.48 48.77
CA GLY A 71 -13.91 -17.29 48.75
C GLY A 71 -13.20 -17.24 50.10
N LYS A 72 -13.00 -18.41 50.71
CA LYS A 72 -12.35 -18.55 52.03
C LYS A 72 -11.13 -19.46 51.95
N ASN A 73 -10.04 -19.00 52.53
CA ASN A 73 -8.82 -19.75 52.81
C ASN A 73 -8.29 -19.35 54.19
N ASP A 74 -7.38 -20.12 54.80
CA ASP A 74 -6.94 -19.88 56.18
C ASP A 74 -6.36 -18.47 56.43
N THR A 75 -5.70 -17.91 55.42
CA THR A 75 -5.09 -16.58 55.47
C THR A 75 -5.78 -15.52 54.63
N VAL A 76 -6.75 -15.90 53.80
CA VAL A 76 -7.38 -14.99 52.82
C VAL A 76 -8.89 -15.16 52.78
N LEU A 77 -9.61 -14.05 52.89
CA LEU A 77 -11.04 -13.94 52.65
C LEU A 77 -11.30 -13.03 51.46
N GLN A 78 -12.23 -13.44 50.60
CA GLN A 78 -12.64 -12.70 49.42
C GLN A 78 -14.11 -12.31 49.54
N PHE A 79 -14.37 -11.01 49.43
CA PHE A 79 -15.69 -10.41 49.49
C PHE A 79 -15.94 -9.60 48.23
N LEU A 80 -17.19 -9.45 47.85
CA LEU A 80 -17.58 -8.37 46.95
C LEU A 80 -17.91 -7.15 47.81
N SER A 81 -17.69 -5.94 47.31
CA SER A 81 -18.23 -4.77 48.00
C SER A 81 -19.76 -4.77 47.91
N PRO A 82 -20.49 -4.54 49.02
CA PRO A 82 -21.93 -4.37 48.98
C PRO A 82 -22.30 -3.14 48.15
N THR A 83 -23.44 -3.22 47.48
CA THR A 83 -24.06 -2.10 46.79
C THR A 83 -24.78 -1.23 47.82
N ILE A 84 -24.51 0.06 47.78
CA ILE A 84 -25.10 1.05 48.67
C ILE A 84 -26.15 1.82 47.86
N ASN A 85 -27.24 2.23 48.51
CA ASN A 85 -28.24 3.06 47.86
C ASN A 85 -27.71 4.47 47.58
N GLU A 86 -27.96 5.00 46.38
CA GLU A 86 -27.55 6.34 45.93
C GLU A 86 -28.00 7.48 46.87
N THR A 87 -29.05 7.25 47.65
CA THR A 87 -29.56 8.21 48.66
C THR A 87 -28.52 8.61 49.72
N TYR A 88 -27.51 7.77 49.94
CA TYR A 88 -26.48 7.96 50.97
C TYR A 88 -25.12 8.39 50.38
N GLU A 89 -25.04 8.75 49.09
CA GLU A 89 -23.77 9.03 48.39
C GLU A 89 -22.87 10.07 49.07
N ASN A 90 -23.46 11.06 49.74
CA ASN A 90 -22.72 12.14 50.42
C ASN A 90 -22.39 11.84 51.89
N GLN A 91 -22.69 10.65 52.40
CA GLN A 91 -22.46 10.28 53.80
C GLN A 91 -21.16 9.49 53.95
N SER A 92 -20.58 9.51 55.15
CA SER A 92 -19.41 8.69 55.44
C SER A 92 -19.84 7.27 55.81
N PHE A 93 -19.03 6.28 55.43
CA PHE A 93 -19.35 4.86 55.64
C PHE A 93 -18.28 4.21 56.50
N ARG A 94 -18.69 3.27 57.36
CA ARG A 94 -17.78 2.41 58.12
C ARG A 94 -18.02 0.97 57.72
N THR A 95 -16.93 0.28 57.38
CA THR A 95 -16.98 -1.10 56.92
C THR A 95 -16.45 -2.03 58.00
N PHE A 96 -17.26 -3.03 58.33
CA PHE A 96 -16.96 -4.05 59.33
C PHE A 96 -16.96 -5.43 58.68
N VAL A 97 -16.06 -6.30 59.12
CA VAL A 97 -16.07 -7.72 58.82
C VAL A 97 -16.49 -8.47 60.07
N PHE A 98 -17.55 -9.25 59.93
CA PHE A 98 -18.06 -10.17 60.93
C PHE A 98 -17.52 -11.57 60.61
N LEU A 99 -16.76 -12.12 61.55
CA LEU A 99 -16.16 -13.46 61.50
C LEU A 99 -16.83 -14.26 62.62
N ASP A 100 -17.98 -14.88 62.32
CA ASP A 100 -18.92 -15.41 63.30
C ASP A 100 -19.31 -14.37 64.37
N ASN A 101 -18.76 -14.48 65.59
CA ASN A 101 -19.01 -13.54 66.70
C ASN A 101 -17.93 -12.46 66.82
N ALA A 102 -16.82 -12.55 66.09
CA ALA A 102 -15.76 -11.55 66.09
C ALA A 102 -16.09 -10.44 65.08
N ARG A 103 -15.86 -9.17 65.46
CA ARG A 103 -16.01 -8.00 64.58
C ARG A 103 -14.67 -7.29 64.40
N SER A 104 -14.33 -6.95 63.17
CA SER A 104 -13.13 -6.19 62.82
C SER A 104 -13.48 -5.05 61.88
N GLU A 105 -12.96 -3.85 62.13
CA GLU A 105 -13.21 -2.69 61.28
C GLU A 105 -12.12 -2.56 60.21
N LEU A 106 -12.51 -2.36 58.95
CA LEU A 106 -11.59 -2.17 57.82
C LEU A 106 -11.24 -0.68 57.69
N LYS A 107 -10.09 -0.28 58.22
CA LYS A 107 -9.59 1.11 58.15
C LYS A 107 -8.20 1.17 57.51
N PRO A 108 -7.94 2.09 56.55
CA PRO A 108 -8.91 2.95 55.85
C PRO A 108 -9.70 2.15 54.80
N PHE A 109 -11.02 2.39 54.68
CA PHE A 109 -11.84 1.87 53.59
C PHE A 109 -12.95 2.87 53.24
N ASP A 110 -12.80 3.54 52.10
CA ASP A 110 -13.68 4.64 51.71
C ASP A 110 -14.57 4.26 50.52
N TYR A 111 -15.83 4.68 50.58
CA TYR A 111 -16.75 4.58 49.46
C TYR A 111 -16.73 5.87 48.65
N HIS A 112 -16.68 5.73 47.34
CA HIS A 112 -16.64 6.84 46.39
C HIS A 112 -17.90 6.86 45.51
N PRO A 113 -18.31 8.04 45.03
CA PRO A 113 -19.42 8.19 44.10
C PRO A 113 -19.15 7.43 42.80
N ASP A 114 -20.22 6.96 42.16
CA ASP A 114 -20.14 6.18 40.94
C ASP A 114 -19.57 7.01 39.77
N PRO A 115 -18.85 6.37 38.83
CA PRO A 115 -18.26 7.07 37.70
C PRO A 115 -19.33 7.63 36.76
N VAL A 116 -19.11 8.84 36.25
CA VAL A 116 -20.01 9.49 35.28
C VAL A 116 -19.38 9.48 33.90
N PHE A 117 -20.11 8.98 32.90
CA PHE A 117 -19.64 8.90 31.51
C PHE A 117 -20.23 10.04 30.66
N ASN A 118 -19.38 10.66 29.86
CA ASN A 118 -19.80 11.61 28.85
C ASN A 118 -20.06 10.88 27.52
N LYS A 119 -20.79 11.56 26.62
CA LYS A 119 -20.99 11.07 25.25
C LYS A 119 -19.66 10.90 24.53
N LEU A 120 -19.54 9.83 23.75
CA LEU A 120 -18.37 9.56 22.92
C LEU A 120 -18.09 10.71 21.95
N THR A 121 -16.83 11.16 21.94
CA THR A 121 -16.37 12.21 21.02
C THR A 121 -16.20 11.70 19.59
N LYS A 122 -15.91 10.40 19.43
CA LYS A 122 -15.71 9.74 18.14
C LYS A 122 -16.47 8.42 18.14
N ASN A 123 -17.45 8.33 17.24
CA ASN A 123 -18.29 7.13 17.09
C ASN A 123 -17.78 6.20 15.99
N VAL A 124 -16.61 6.49 15.41
CA VAL A 124 -15.99 5.67 14.36
C VAL A 124 -14.71 5.07 14.92
N ILE A 125 -14.65 3.73 14.96
CA ILE A 125 -13.48 2.93 15.35
C ILE A 125 -12.74 2.50 14.09
N THR A 126 -11.44 2.72 14.05
CA THR A 126 -10.54 2.05 13.11
C THR A 126 -9.89 0.85 13.81
N GLU A 127 -9.45 -0.15 13.02
CA GLU A 127 -8.85 -1.40 13.53
C GLU A 127 -7.65 -1.20 14.47
N THR A 128 -7.04 -0.01 14.46
CA THR A 128 -5.86 0.33 15.29
C THR A 128 -6.08 1.59 16.13
N SER A 129 -7.27 2.21 16.12
CA SER A 129 -7.52 3.42 16.91
C SER A 129 -7.98 3.06 18.32
N ILE A 130 -7.29 3.60 19.31
CA ILE A 130 -7.69 3.54 20.71
C ILE A 130 -9.02 4.30 20.90
N ILE A 131 -9.99 3.67 21.55
CA ILE A 131 -11.26 4.31 21.90
C ILE A 131 -11.03 5.12 23.18
N SER A 132 -11.19 6.43 23.10
CA SER A 132 -11.12 7.31 24.28
C SER A 132 -12.53 7.63 24.78
N VAL A 133 -12.83 7.26 26.02
CA VAL A 133 -14.06 7.67 26.70
C VAL A 133 -13.70 8.71 27.75
N THR A 134 -14.49 9.78 27.82
CA THR A 134 -14.33 10.86 28.79
C THR A 134 -15.44 10.78 29.83
N GLY A 135 -15.13 11.27 31.03
CA GLY A 135 -16.06 11.24 32.14
C GLY A 135 -15.42 11.82 33.39
N ARG A 136 -15.87 11.36 34.56
CA ARG A 136 -15.37 11.81 35.87
C ARG A 136 -15.37 10.65 36.85
N GLY A 137 -14.32 10.56 37.67
CA GLY A 137 -14.27 9.66 38.82
C GLY A 137 -13.85 8.22 38.52
N PHE A 138 -13.25 7.92 37.36
CA PHE A 138 -12.94 6.52 37.00
C PHE A 138 -11.85 5.90 37.89
N ALA A 139 -10.85 6.68 38.30
CA ALA A 139 -9.66 6.19 39.00
C ALA A 139 -9.76 6.24 40.53
N LYS A 140 -10.89 6.75 41.07
CA LYS A 140 -11.07 6.92 42.52
C LYS A 140 -11.11 5.59 43.27
N ALA A 141 -11.85 4.62 42.73
CA ALA A 141 -12.14 3.38 43.43
C ALA A 141 -12.04 2.12 42.56
N MET A 142 -11.29 2.17 41.45
CA MET A 142 -11.07 1.01 40.57
C MET A 142 -9.73 1.13 39.84
N THR A 143 -9.16 0.00 39.43
CA THR A 143 -7.98 -0.05 38.57
C THR A 143 -8.33 -0.43 37.13
N ALA A 144 -7.45 -0.10 36.17
CA ALA A 144 -7.62 -0.48 34.76
C ALA A 144 -7.77 -1.99 34.54
N LYS A 145 -7.15 -2.82 35.40
CA LYS A 145 -7.21 -4.29 35.29
C LYS A 145 -8.56 -4.88 35.74
N GLU A 146 -9.28 -4.16 36.59
CA GLU A 146 -10.56 -4.60 37.17
C GLU A 146 -11.75 -4.09 36.35
N ALA A 147 -11.60 -2.95 35.66
CA ALA A 147 -12.61 -2.40 34.78
C ALA A 147 -12.80 -3.28 33.52
N GLN A 148 -14.05 -3.55 33.16
CA GLN A 148 -14.39 -4.33 31.98
C GLN A 148 -15.13 -3.46 30.98
N ALA A 149 -14.81 -3.58 29.70
CA ALA A 149 -15.53 -2.90 28.64
C ALA A 149 -15.99 -3.92 27.59
N PHE A 150 -17.12 -3.66 26.97
CA PHE A 150 -17.74 -4.53 25.99
C PHE A 150 -18.16 -3.69 24.79
N VAL A 151 -17.76 -4.12 23.59
CA VAL A 151 -18.22 -3.56 22.32
C VAL A 151 -19.11 -4.61 21.65
N GLY A 152 -20.43 -4.40 21.68
CA GLY A 152 -21.41 -5.40 21.28
C GLY A 152 -21.33 -6.64 22.18
N ASP A 153 -20.86 -7.76 21.62
CA ASP A 153 -20.70 -9.04 22.30
C ASP A 153 -19.26 -9.35 22.75
N VAL A 154 -18.28 -8.52 22.38
CA VAL A 154 -16.86 -8.83 22.58
C VAL A 154 -16.26 -7.97 23.69
N PRO A 155 -15.57 -8.58 24.69
CA PRO A 155 -14.86 -7.83 25.72
C PRO A 155 -13.64 -7.12 25.15
N CYS A 156 -13.38 -5.91 25.65
CA CYS A 156 -12.29 -5.02 25.26
C CYS A 156 -11.42 -4.72 26.48
N LEU A 157 -10.10 -4.71 26.30
CA LEU A 157 -9.17 -4.44 27.38
C LEU A 157 -9.07 -2.93 27.65
N VAL A 158 -9.19 -2.54 28.92
CA VAL A 158 -8.90 -1.18 29.38
C VAL A 158 -7.39 -1.05 29.55
N THR A 159 -6.73 -0.29 28.69
CA THR A 159 -5.26 -0.14 28.72
C THR A 159 -4.84 0.89 29.75
N THR A 160 -5.54 2.03 29.80
CA THR A 160 -5.21 3.15 30.67
C THR A 160 -6.48 3.73 31.25
N LEU A 161 -6.45 3.95 32.57
CA LEU A 161 -7.56 4.48 33.35
C LEU A 161 -7.06 5.68 34.14
N GLN A 162 -7.50 6.87 33.75
CA GLN A 162 -7.29 8.14 34.43
C GLN A 162 -8.61 8.61 35.02
N ASP A 163 -8.59 9.59 35.93
CA ASP A 163 -9.81 10.02 36.62
C ASP A 163 -10.91 10.53 35.67
N ASP A 164 -10.52 11.26 34.63
CA ASP A 164 -11.46 11.86 33.67
C ASP A 164 -11.49 11.14 32.30
N ARG A 165 -10.59 10.18 32.07
CA ARG A 165 -10.41 9.55 30.76
C ARG A 165 -10.03 8.09 30.88
N LEU A 166 -10.62 7.25 30.05
CA LEU A 166 -10.25 5.85 29.90
C LEU A 166 -9.99 5.54 28.44
N PHE A 167 -9.04 4.66 28.21
CA PHE A 167 -8.59 4.23 26.89
C PHE A 167 -8.82 2.72 26.73
N LEU A 168 -9.57 2.35 25.70
CA LEU A 168 -9.89 0.96 25.37
C LEU A 168 -9.18 0.58 24.07
N ASP A 169 -8.67 -0.64 24.04
CA ASP A 169 -8.14 -1.24 22.81
C ASP A 169 -9.29 -1.95 22.08
N PRO A 170 -9.60 -1.59 20.81
CA PRO A 170 -10.65 -2.27 20.07
C PRO A 170 -10.30 -3.74 19.80
N PRO A 171 -11.30 -4.65 19.76
CA PRO A 171 -11.07 -6.05 19.46
C PRO A 171 -10.63 -6.22 17.99
N TYR A 172 -9.61 -7.06 17.77
CA TYR A 172 -9.06 -7.35 16.45
C TYR A 172 -10.08 -7.97 15.47
N ARG A 173 -11.12 -8.64 16.00
CA ARG A 173 -12.23 -9.18 15.20
C ARG A 173 -13.47 -8.33 15.43
N GLN A 174 -14.08 -7.86 14.34
CA GLN A 174 -15.31 -7.09 14.41
C GLN A 174 -16.41 -7.93 15.10
N PRO A 175 -16.98 -7.44 16.21
CA PRO A 175 -18.07 -8.12 16.91
C PRO A 175 -19.35 -8.11 16.07
N THR A 176 -20.12 -9.19 16.19
CA THR A 176 -21.53 -9.24 15.76
C THR A 176 -22.39 -8.46 16.76
N SER A 177 -23.51 -7.89 16.30
CA SER A 177 -24.43 -7.20 17.19
C SER A 177 -25.10 -8.18 18.17
N ARG A 178 -25.18 -7.78 19.45
CA ARG A 178 -25.88 -8.52 20.54
C ARG A 178 -27.38 -8.68 20.29
N SER A 179 -27.91 -7.91 19.33
CA SER A 179 -29.32 -7.85 18.97
C SER A 179 -29.68 -9.00 18.03
N ARG A 180 -30.43 -9.96 18.58
CA ARG A 180 -30.98 -11.12 17.86
C ARG A 180 -32.14 -10.77 16.91
N ARG A 181 -32.13 -9.59 16.28
CA ARG A 181 -33.04 -9.23 15.19
C ARG A 181 -32.24 -9.12 13.92
N GLN A 182 -32.11 -10.27 13.26
CA GLN A 182 -31.54 -10.40 11.93
C GLN A 182 -32.43 -9.69 10.91
N ARG A 183 -32.37 -8.35 10.89
CA ARG A 183 -32.95 -7.54 9.83
C ARG A 183 -31.90 -7.44 8.73
N ARG A 184 -32.34 -7.81 7.54
CA ARG A 184 -31.59 -7.99 6.32
C ARG A 184 -31.16 -6.63 5.75
N ASP A 185 -30.32 -5.89 6.47
CA ASP A 185 -29.80 -4.61 6.00
C ASP A 185 -28.27 -4.60 6.04
N THR A 186 -27.67 -4.50 4.86
CA THR A 186 -26.24 -4.48 4.56
C THR A 186 -25.56 -3.15 4.91
N SER A 187 -25.94 -2.54 6.02
CA SER A 187 -25.34 -1.32 6.57
C SER A 187 -24.68 -1.68 7.89
N SER A 188 -23.46 -1.18 8.13
CA SER A 188 -22.69 -1.38 9.36
C SER A 188 -23.55 -1.04 10.59
N GLU A 189 -24.10 -2.06 11.25
CA GLU A 189 -24.95 -1.89 12.42
C GLU A 189 -24.13 -1.23 13.54
N PRO A 190 -24.63 -0.15 14.18
CA PRO A 190 -23.92 0.47 15.28
C PRO A 190 -23.85 -0.51 16.45
N LEU A 191 -22.65 -0.71 16.99
CA LEU A 191 -22.37 -1.61 18.11
C LEU A 191 -22.39 -0.82 19.41
N ASP A 192 -23.14 -1.31 20.40
CA ASP A 192 -23.22 -0.64 21.69
C ASP A 192 -21.94 -0.84 22.52
N LEU A 193 -21.37 0.26 23.01
CA LEU A 193 -20.24 0.28 23.93
C LEU A 193 -20.77 0.36 25.37
N VAL A 194 -20.62 -0.76 26.08
CA VAL A 194 -21.00 -0.89 27.48
C VAL A 194 -19.73 -0.97 28.32
N ILE A 195 -19.66 -0.18 29.38
CA ILE A 195 -18.56 -0.24 30.35
C ILE A 195 -19.12 -0.72 31.68
N GLN A 196 -18.45 -1.71 32.26
CA GLN A 196 -18.83 -2.33 33.52
C GLN A 196 -17.75 -2.02 34.58
N PHE A 197 -18.18 -1.37 35.66
CA PHE A 197 -17.37 -1.16 36.86
C PHE A 197 -18.02 -1.91 38.02
N GLY A 198 -17.44 -3.04 38.43
CA GLY A 198 -17.98 -3.85 39.52
C GLY A 198 -19.35 -4.41 39.14
N LYS A 199 -20.39 -4.03 39.90
CA LYS A 199 -21.80 -4.34 39.59
C LYS A 199 -22.50 -3.28 38.73
N GLY A 200 -21.89 -2.11 38.52
CA GLY A 200 -22.47 -1.05 37.71
C GLY A 200 -22.21 -1.28 36.21
N GLU A 201 -23.23 -1.04 35.39
CA GLU A 201 -23.16 -1.13 33.92
C GLU A 201 -23.64 0.18 33.30
N TRP A 202 -22.82 0.78 32.44
CA TRP A 202 -23.14 2.03 31.75
C TRP A 202 -23.03 1.88 30.24
N LEU A 203 -24.10 2.25 29.54
CA LEU A 203 -24.11 2.38 28.08
C LEU A 203 -23.55 3.76 27.71
N VAL A 204 -22.32 3.79 27.20
CA VAL A 204 -21.59 5.04 26.90
C VAL A 204 -21.98 5.60 25.52
N GLY A 205 -22.36 4.72 24.59
CA GLY A 205 -22.85 5.09 23.26
C GLY A 205 -22.71 3.95 22.26
N SER A 206 -23.05 4.22 21.00
CA SER A 206 -22.92 3.24 19.93
C SER A 206 -21.81 3.62 18.95
N VAL A 207 -21.01 2.65 18.55
CA VAL A 207 -19.78 2.82 17.78
C VAL A 207 -19.83 2.02 16.48
N ARG A 208 -19.26 2.57 15.40
CA ARG A 208 -19.24 1.97 14.07
C ARG A 208 -17.80 1.71 13.64
N TYR A 209 -17.54 0.55 13.08
CA TYR A 209 -16.23 0.26 12.48
C TYR A 209 -16.12 0.93 11.11
N GLU A 210 -14.98 1.57 10.85
CA GLU A 210 -14.66 2.11 9.54
C GLU A 210 -14.55 0.96 8.54
N ARG A 211 -15.41 0.98 7.52
CA ARG A 211 -15.33 0.01 6.43
C ARG A 211 -14.13 0.37 5.57
N LYS A 212 -13.01 -0.32 5.75
CA LYS A 212 -12.01 -0.40 4.69
C LYS A 212 -12.71 -1.02 3.50
N TYR A 213 -12.95 -0.23 2.45
CA TYR A 213 -13.26 -0.76 1.13
C TYR A 213 -12.00 -1.44 0.63
N GLU A 214 -11.69 -2.61 1.17
CA GLU A 214 -10.94 -3.61 0.45
C GLU A 214 -11.86 -4.03 -0.69
N ALA A 215 -11.85 -3.24 -1.76
CA ALA A 215 -12.48 -3.66 -3.00
C ALA A 215 -11.97 -5.07 -3.27
N PRO A 216 -12.85 -6.09 -3.28
CA PRO A 216 -12.40 -7.46 -3.28
C PRO A 216 -11.44 -7.63 -4.44
N LEU A 217 -10.22 -8.10 -4.19
CA LEU A 217 -9.31 -8.54 -5.25
C LEU A 217 -10.02 -9.35 -6.34
N PRO A 218 -11.00 -10.25 -6.05
CA PRO A 218 -11.75 -10.94 -7.09
C PRO A 218 -12.63 -10.06 -7.99
N ILE A 219 -12.94 -8.81 -7.61
CA ILE A 219 -13.67 -7.83 -8.44
C ILE A 219 -12.69 -6.92 -9.21
N ILE A 220 -11.56 -6.54 -8.61
CA ILE A 220 -10.55 -5.69 -9.26
C ILE A 220 -9.85 -6.43 -10.41
N ILE A 221 -9.45 -7.69 -10.17
CA ILE A 221 -8.72 -8.50 -11.15
C ILE A 221 -9.46 -8.63 -12.50
N PRO A 222 -10.75 -9.03 -12.56
CA PRO A 222 -11.47 -9.10 -13.82
C PRO A 222 -11.72 -7.72 -14.46
N ALA A 223 -11.92 -6.67 -13.65
CA ALA A 223 -12.13 -5.32 -14.15
C ALA A 223 -10.91 -4.76 -14.92
N VAL A 224 -9.69 -5.21 -14.61
CA VAL A 224 -8.46 -4.81 -15.32
C VAL A 224 -8.11 -5.77 -16.46
N ILE A 225 -8.25 -7.09 -16.25
CA ILE A 225 -7.87 -8.09 -17.26
C ILE A 225 -8.80 -8.06 -18.47
N PHE A 226 -10.11 -7.91 -18.28
CA PHE A 226 -11.08 -7.90 -19.37
C PHE A 226 -10.85 -6.79 -20.40
N PRO A 227 -10.68 -5.50 -20.02
CA PRO A 227 -10.38 -4.45 -21.00
C PRO A 227 -9.00 -4.63 -21.65
N MET A 228 -7.99 -5.14 -20.92
CA MET A 228 -6.67 -5.42 -21.49
C MET A 228 -6.74 -6.45 -22.61
N LEU A 229 -7.44 -7.57 -22.40
CA LEU A 229 -7.63 -8.60 -23.43
C LEU A 229 -8.40 -8.07 -24.63
N LEU A 230 -9.41 -7.23 -24.41
CA LEU A 230 -10.19 -6.62 -25.49
C LEU A 230 -9.31 -5.72 -26.38
N ILE A 231 -8.45 -4.89 -25.78
CA ILE A 231 -7.51 -4.02 -26.52
C ILE A 231 -6.53 -4.87 -27.34
N ILE A 232 -5.98 -5.93 -26.75
CA ILE A 232 -5.06 -6.84 -27.47
C ILE A 232 -5.78 -7.50 -28.65
N ALA A 233 -7.00 -8.00 -28.47
CA ALA A 233 -7.78 -8.62 -29.54
C ALA A 233 -8.10 -7.63 -30.67
N VAL A 234 -8.50 -6.40 -30.35
CA VAL A 234 -8.76 -5.33 -31.34
C VAL A 234 -7.46 -4.96 -32.06
N SER A 235 -6.34 -4.85 -31.35
CA SER A 235 -5.03 -4.57 -31.94
C SER A 235 -4.64 -5.66 -32.94
N VAL A 236 -4.69 -6.94 -32.54
CA VAL A 236 -4.40 -8.09 -33.42
C VAL A 236 -5.35 -8.11 -34.62
N TYR A 237 -6.63 -7.83 -34.42
CA TYR A 237 -7.60 -7.75 -35.51
C TYR A 237 -7.27 -6.62 -36.49
N CYS A 238 -6.96 -5.43 -35.99
CA CYS A 238 -6.53 -4.29 -36.79
C CYS A 238 -5.22 -4.58 -37.52
N TYR A 239 -4.25 -5.24 -36.87
CA TYR A 239 -2.99 -5.65 -37.49
C TYR A 239 -3.21 -6.67 -38.59
N ARG A 240 -4.01 -7.72 -38.35
CA ARG A 240 -4.33 -8.72 -39.40
C ARG A 240 -5.07 -8.07 -40.55
N ARG A 241 -6.02 -7.19 -40.28
CA ARG A 241 -6.78 -6.47 -41.30
C ARG A 241 -5.89 -5.51 -42.10
N LYS A 242 -5.03 -4.72 -41.43
CA LYS A 242 -4.05 -3.86 -42.10
C LYS A 242 -3.00 -4.65 -42.88
N SER A 243 -2.52 -5.77 -42.34
CA SER A 243 -1.54 -6.64 -42.99
C SER A 243 -2.13 -7.23 -44.27
N GLN A 244 -3.36 -7.74 -44.22
CA GLN A 244 -4.07 -8.18 -45.42
C GLN A 244 -4.28 -7.05 -46.43
N GLN A 245 -4.42 -5.81 -45.96
CA GLN A 245 -4.58 -4.65 -46.83
C GLN A 245 -3.26 -4.23 -47.48
N ALA A 246 -2.15 -4.30 -46.75
CA ALA A 246 -0.79 -4.07 -47.26
C ALA A 246 -0.35 -5.15 -48.26
N GLU A 247 -0.69 -6.42 -48.02
CA GLU A 247 -0.44 -7.51 -48.97
C GLU A 247 -1.20 -7.29 -50.29
N ARG A 248 -2.46 -6.85 -50.23
CA ARG A 248 -3.25 -6.51 -51.43
C ARG A 248 -2.72 -5.29 -52.17
N GLU A 249 -2.10 -4.34 -51.47
CA GLU A 249 -1.42 -3.21 -52.12
C GLU A 249 -0.13 -3.65 -52.81
N TYR A 250 0.59 -4.61 -52.23
CA TYR A 250 1.79 -5.20 -52.81
C TYR A 250 1.49 -5.98 -54.10
N GLU A 251 0.38 -6.74 -54.12
CA GLU A 251 -0.07 -7.47 -55.31
C GLU A 251 -0.41 -6.53 -56.49
N LYS A 252 -0.98 -5.35 -56.21
CA LYS A 252 -1.28 -4.35 -57.24
C LYS A 252 -0.02 -3.76 -57.86
N VAL A 253 1.00 -3.48 -57.05
CA VAL A 253 2.29 -2.97 -57.53
C VAL A 253 3.03 -4.03 -58.35
N LYS A 254 2.97 -5.29 -57.92
CA LYS A 254 3.56 -6.41 -58.68
C LYS A 254 2.91 -6.57 -60.05
N HIS A 255 1.59 -6.50 -60.13
CA HIS A 255 0.89 -6.64 -61.40
C HIS A 255 1.10 -5.43 -62.33
N GLN A 256 1.28 -4.22 -61.77
CA GLN A 256 1.69 -3.05 -62.55
C GLN A 256 3.12 -3.17 -63.09
N LEU A 257 4.04 -3.76 -62.32
CA LEU A 257 5.39 -4.05 -62.77
C LEU A 257 5.40 -5.07 -63.90
N GLU A 258 4.60 -6.14 -63.80
CA GLU A 258 4.46 -7.17 -64.84
C GLU A 258 3.84 -6.61 -66.13
N ASN A 259 2.78 -5.81 -66.03
CA ASN A 259 2.17 -5.18 -67.20
C ASN A 259 3.08 -4.13 -67.85
N LEU A 260 3.89 -3.41 -67.05
CA LEU A 260 4.91 -2.51 -67.57
C LEU A 260 6.04 -3.29 -68.27
N GLU A 261 6.49 -4.40 -67.67
CA GLU A 261 7.50 -5.28 -68.26
C GLU A 261 7.01 -5.87 -69.59
N GLU A 262 5.76 -6.31 -69.66
CA GLU A 262 5.16 -6.84 -70.89
C GLU A 262 4.98 -5.74 -71.94
N SER A 263 4.56 -4.53 -71.54
CA SER A 263 4.46 -3.38 -72.45
C SER A 263 5.81 -2.91 -73.00
N VAL A 264 6.88 -2.94 -72.19
CA VAL A 264 8.25 -2.62 -72.64
C VAL A 264 8.79 -3.72 -73.55
N ARG A 265 8.50 -4.99 -73.23
CA ARG A 265 8.88 -6.15 -74.06
C ARG A 265 8.19 -6.10 -75.42
N ASP A 266 6.93 -5.68 -75.48
CA ASP A 266 6.17 -5.55 -76.72
C ASP A 266 6.57 -4.32 -77.52
N ARG A 267 6.89 -3.18 -76.87
CA ARG A 267 7.47 -2.03 -77.56
C ARG A 267 8.85 -2.36 -78.13
N CYS A 268 9.69 -3.07 -77.38
CA CYS A 268 11.00 -3.50 -77.87
C CYS A 268 10.88 -4.53 -78.99
N LYS A 269 9.95 -5.48 -78.91
CA LYS A 269 9.65 -6.40 -80.03
C LYS A 269 9.16 -5.65 -81.26
N LYS A 270 8.29 -4.65 -81.08
CA LYS A 270 7.73 -3.87 -82.19
C LYS A 270 8.79 -3.00 -82.85
N GLU A 271 9.64 -2.35 -82.05
CA GLU A 271 10.81 -1.60 -82.53
C GLU A 271 11.84 -2.52 -83.20
N PHE A 272 12.08 -3.72 -82.69
CA PHE A 272 12.95 -4.70 -83.35
C PHE A 272 12.38 -5.20 -84.68
N THR A 273 11.06 -5.38 -84.77
CA THR A 273 10.44 -5.79 -86.04
C THR A 273 10.37 -4.64 -87.04
N ASP A 274 10.13 -3.40 -86.61
CA ASP A 274 10.14 -2.22 -87.49
C ASP A 274 11.55 -1.96 -88.02
N LEU A 275 12.57 -2.08 -87.15
CA LEU A 275 13.97 -1.91 -87.53
C LEU A 275 14.51 -3.07 -88.36
N MET A 276 14.01 -4.30 -88.16
CA MET A 276 14.34 -5.44 -89.03
C MET A 276 13.67 -5.28 -90.40
N ILE A 277 12.46 -4.73 -90.48
CA ILE A 277 11.78 -4.38 -91.74
C ILE A 277 12.52 -3.24 -92.45
N GLU A 278 12.94 -2.20 -91.73
CA GLU A 278 13.73 -1.08 -92.28
C GLU A 278 15.14 -1.50 -92.70
N MET A 279 15.80 -2.39 -91.94
CA MET A 279 17.07 -2.98 -92.34
C MET A 279 16.90 -3.91 -93.56
N GLU A 280 15.85 -4.74 -93.64
CA GLU A 280 15.62 -5.62 -94.79
C GLU A 280 15.34 -4.81 -96.06
N ASP A 281 14.61 -3.69 -95.95
CA ASP A 281 14.32 -2.78 -97.06
C ASP A 281 15.54 -1.93 -97.48
N HIS A 282 16.51 -1.68 -96.58
CA HIS A 282 17.77 -0.99 -96.90
C HIS A 282 18.95 -1.91 -97.27
N THR A 283 18.84 -3.22 -97.03
CA THR A 283 19.87 -4.20 -97.47
C THR A 283 19.77 -4.57 -98.96
N SER A 284 18.66 -4.23 -99.61
CA SER A 284 18.45 -4.46 -101.05
C SER A 284 19.11 -3.38 -101.93
N ASP A 285 19.34 -2.17 -101.41
CA ASP A 285 19.86 -1.02 -102.17
C ASP A 285 21.30 -0.58 -101.82
N LEU A 286 21.97 -1.22 -100.85
CA LEU A 286 23.33 -0.83 -100.44
C LEU A 286 24.26 -2.04 -100.27
N SER A 287 24.48 -2.79 -101.34
CA SER A 287 25.81 -3.40 -101.51
C SER A 287 26.84 -2.27 -101.62
N GLU A 288 27.79 -2.23 -100.68
CA GLU A 288 28.87 -1.23 -100.52
C GLU A 288 28.60 -0.02 -99.62
N ALA A 289 28.34 -0.23 -98.33
CA ALA A 289 28.77 0.75 -97.32
C ALA A 289 29.13 0.05 -95.99
N ARG A 290 30.43 -0.23 -95.84
CA ARG A 290 31.04 -0.78 -94.63
C ARG A 290 30.96 0.25 -93.49
N ILE A 291 30.36 -0.13 -92.37
CA ILE A 291 30.31 0.67 -91.13
C ILE A 291 31.74 0.92 -90.63
N PRO A 292 32.16 2.16 -90.32
CA PRO A 292 33.48 2.38 -89.73
C PRO A 292 33.45 1.91 -88.28
N PHE A 293 34.21 0.86 -87.97
CA PHE A 293 34.51 0.47 -86.59
C PHE A 293 35.29 1.61 -85.92
N LEU A 294 34.65 2.34 -85.01
CA LEU A 294 35.36 3.19 -84.07
C LEU A 294 35.99 2.28 -83.02
N ASP A 295 37.31 2.37 -82.87
CA ASP A 295 38.08 1.52 -81.96
C ASP A 295 37.51 1.59 -80.53
N TYR A 296 37.30 0.42 -79.91
CA TYR A 296 36.61 0.27 -78.61
C TYR A 296 37.19 1.20 -77.54
N LYS A 297 38.50 1.45 -77.62
CA LYS A 297 39.25 2.34 -76.73
C LYS A 297 38.77 3.80 -76.77
N THR A 298 38.40 4.30 -77.95
CA THR A 298 37.93 5.68 -78.15
C THR A 298 36.50 5.85 -77.63
N TYR A 299 35.69 4.80 -77.75
CA TYR A 299 34.32 4.77 -77.24
C TYR A 299 34.29 4.73 -75.70
N THR A 300 35.13 3.88 -75.08
CA THR A 300 35.18 3.77 -73.62
C THR A 300 35.71 5.04 -72.95
N ASP A 301 36.71 5.72 -73.53
CA ASP A 301 37.28 6.93 -72.94
C ASP A 301 36.27 8.09 -72.90
N ARG A 302 35.43 8.25 -73.94
CA ARG A 302 34.41 9.30 -73.98
C ARG A 302 33.19 9.03 -73.10
N VAL A 303 32.89 7.76 -72.82
CA VAL A 303 31.72 7.37 -72.02
C VAL A 303 32.04 7.36 -70.53
N PHE A 304 33.25 6.97 -70.13
CA PHE A 304 33.64 6.93 -68.72
C PHE A 304 34.26 8.24 -68.22
N PHE A 305 34.87 9.06 -69.09
CA PHE A 305 35.47 10.33 -68.71
C PHE A 305 35.01 11.45 -69.64
N LEU A 306 34.01 12.21 -69.18
CA LEU A 306 33.48 13.38 -69.89
C LEU A 306 34.63 14.37 -70.16
N PRO A 307 34.85 14.82 -71.41
CA PRO A 307 35.86 15.82 -71.70
C PRO A 307 35.39 17.16 -71.11
N SER A 308 35.96 17.54 -69.96
CA SER A 308 35.87 18.90 -69.45
C SER A 308 36.57 19.83 -70.42
N LYS A 309 35.95 20.98 -70.67
CA LYS A 309 36.19 21.90 -71.78
C LYS A 309 37.48 22.75 -71.63
N ASP A 310 38.57 22.17 -71.13
CA ASP A 310 39.90 22.79 -71.11
C ASP A 310 40.97 21.70 -71.35
N GLY A 311 41.09 21.30 -72.62
CA GLY A 311 42.16 20.42 -73.06
C GLY A 311 43.51 21.13 -72.97
N ALA A 312 44.32 20.75 -71.98
CA ALA A 312 45.78 20.76 -72.01
C ALA A 312 46.45 20.28 -70.71
N ASN A 313 45.73 20.10 -69.59
CA ASN A 313 46.34 19.64 -68.34
C ASN A 313 45.43 18.65 -67.59
N ASP A 314 45.28 17.44 -68.13
CA ASP A 314 44.55 16.37 -67.46
C ASP A 314 45.44 15.64 -66.44
N VAL A 315 45.10 15.84 -65.17
CA VAL A 315 45.79 15.29 -63.98
C VAL A 315 45.39 13.83 -63.69
N MET A 316 44.50 13.22 -64.48
CA MET A 316 43.97 11.88 -64.20
C MET A 316 44.57 10.72 -65.01
N ILE A 317 45.34 10.95 -66.08
CA ILE A 317 45.88 9.85 -66.92
C ILE A 317 47.41 9.71 -66.86
N THR A 318 48.12 10.72 -66.36
CA THR A 318 49.56 10.62 -66.07
C THR A 318 49.76 10.86 -64.58
N GLY A 319 50.00 9.81 -63.80
CA GLY A 319 50.20 9.85 -62.34
C GLY A 319 51.43 10.66 -61.88
N LYS A 320 51.46 11.95 -62.19
CA LYS A 320 52.44 12.95 -61.77
C LYS A 320 51.69 14.25 -61.49
N LEU A 321 51.43 14.49 -60.20
CA LEU A 321 50.94 15.77 -59.73
C LEU A 321 52.06 16.82 -59.96
N ASP A 322 51.79 17.83 -60.77
CA ASP A 322 52.72 18.91 -61.02
C ASP A 322 52.72 19.85 -59.80
N ILE A 323 53.57 19.51 -58.83
CA ILE A 323 53.80 20.27 -57.60
C ILE A 323 55.22 20.85 -57.70
N PRO A 324 55.41 22.17 -57.48
CA PRO A 324 56.72 22.81 -57.48
C PRO A 324 57.73 22.07 -56.58
N GLU A 325 58.91 21.75 -57.11
CA GLU A 325 59.91 20.87 -56.48
C GLU A 325 60.28 21.26 -55.03
N ALA A 326 60.23 22.54 -54.69
CA ALA A 326 60.53 23.03 -53.35
C ALA A 326 59.55 22.56 -52.25
N ARG A 327 58.31 22.16 -52.60
CA ARG A 327 57.30 21.69 -51.62
C ARG A 327 57.00 20.20 -51.69
N ARG A 328 57.54 19.48 -52.69
CA ARG A 328 57.28 18.03 -52.86
C ARG A 328 57.69 17.21 -51.65
N ALA A 329 58.83 17.52 -51.04
CA ALA A 329 59.30 16.80 -49.84
C ALA A 329 58.34 16.99 -48.65
N ILE A 330 57.86 18.22 -48.44
CA ILE A 330 56.93 18.54 -47.35
C ILE A 330 55.56 17.87 -47.58
N VAL A 331 55.06 17.90 -48.82
CA VAL A 331 53.77 17.29 -49.16
C VAL A 331 53.83 15.77 -49.08
N THR A 332 54.90 15.14 -49.56
CA THR A 332 55.08 13.68 -49.45
C THR A 332 55.26 13.24 -48.00
N GLN A 333 55.98 14.01 -47.19
CA GLN A 333 56.11 13.76 -45.76
C GLN A 333 54.76 13.93 -45.02
N ALA A 334 53.99 14.97 -45.35
CA ALA A 334 52.66 15.19 -44.78
C ALA A 334 51.66 14.10 -45.19
N LEU A 335 51.71 13.63 -46.44
CA LEU A 335 50.86 12.53 -46.92
C LEU A 335 51.22 11.20 -46.25
N ASN A 336 52.50 10.91 -46.03
CA ASN A 336 52.93 9.72 -45.28
C ASN A 336 52.51 9.81 -43.79
N GLN A 337 52.63 10.98 -43.17
CA GLN A 337 52.16 11.18 -41.79
C GLN A 337 50.63 11.07 -41.70
N PHE A 338 49.91 11.57 -42.69
CA PHE A 338 48.46 11.41 -42.79
C PHE A 338 48.05 9.96 -43.02
N SER A 339 48.78 9.22 -43.84
CA SER A 339 48.57 7.78 -44.05
C SER A 339 48.78 6.99 -42.74
N ASN A 340 49.81 7.32 -41.95
CA ASN A 340 50.03 6.72 -40.64
C ASN A 340 48.92 7.06 -39.63
N LEU A 341 48.38 8.29 -39.68
CA LEU A 341 47.23 8.68 -38.85
C LEU A 341 45.97 7.90 -39.22
N LEU A 342 45.69 7.71 -40.52
CA LEU A 342 44.58 6.89 -41.00
C LEU A 342 44.71 5.41 -40.63
N ASN A 343 45.94 4.91 -40.50
CA ASN A 343 46.19 3.52 -40.09
C ASN A 343 46.01 3.32 -38.56
N SER A 344 45.87 4.40 -37.78
CA SER A 344 45.56 4.30 -36.35
C SER A 344 44.05 4.20 -36.12
N LYS A 345 43.62 3.08 -35.50
CA LYS A 345 42.19 2.76 -35.30
C LYS A 345 41.45 3.83 -34.49
N THR A 346 42.13 4.46 -33.54
CA THR A 346 41.60 5.53 -32.67
C THR A 346 41.37 6.84 -33.41
N PHE A 347 42.28 7.24 -34.31
CA PHE A 347 42.08 8.42 -35.15
C PHE A 347 40.99 8.18 -36.18
N LEU A 348 40.97 7.03 -36.85
CA LEU A 348 39.97 6.71 -37.87
C LEU A 348 38.54 6.70 -37.28
N ILE A 349 38.36 6.13 -36.09
CA ILE A 349 37.05 6.12 -35.41
C ILE A 349 36.63 7.54 -35.00
N ASN A 350 37.55 8.35 -34.47
CA ASN A 350 37.22 9.74 -34.14
C ASN A 350 36.96 10.60 -35.37
N PHE A 351 37.70 10.38 -36.46
CA PHE A 351 37.52 11.08 -37.73
C PHE A 351 36.15 10.75 -38.36
N ILE A 352 35.78 9.47 -38.41
CA ILE A 352 34.45 9.03 -38.87
C ILE A 352 33.36 9.61 -37.97
N ARG A 353 33.50 9.55 -36.63
CA ARG A 353 32.54 10.19 -35.71
C ARG A 353 32.41 11.70 -35.91
N THR A 354 33.50 12.40 -36.23
CA THR A 354 33.45 13.84 -36.52
C THR A 354 32.84 14.16 -37.89
N LEU A 355 32.97 13.27 -38.87
CA LEU A 355 32.33 13.41 -40.17
C LEU A 355 30.84 13.08 -40.10
N GLU A 356 30.47 12.00 -39.40
CA GLU A 356 29.06 11.61 -39.18
C GLU A 356 28.34 12.57 -38.22
N GLY A 357 29.06 13.22 -37.29
CA GLY A 357 28.53 14.22 -36.37
C GLY A 357 28.24 15.59 -37.02
N ARG A 358 28.56 15.79 -38.31
CA ARG A 358 28.23 17.01 -39.06
C ARG A 358 27.27 16.67 -40.22
N PRO A 359 25.96 16.87 -40.07
CA PRO A 359 24.97 16.47 -41.07
C PRO A 359 25.04 17.24 -42.41
N ASP A 360 25.86 18.29 -42.52
CA ASP A 360 26.00 19.10 -43.74
C ASP A 360 27.25 18.75 -44.59
N PHE A 361 27.86 17.58 -44.40
CA PHE A 361 29.00 17.15 -45.21
C PHE A 361 28.56 16.58 -46.57
N ASN A 362 28.12 17.46 -47.47
CA ASN A 362 27.92 17.13 -48.88
C ASN A 362 29.26 17.28 -49.62
N ALA A 363 29.86 16.17 -50.06
CA ALA A 363 31.18 16.13 -50.72
C ALA A 363 31.28 16.99 -52.00
N ARG A 364 30.17 17.56 -52.46
CA ARG A 364 30.07 18.38 -53.67
C ARG A 364 30.07 19.89 -53.41
N ALA A 365 30.10 20.36 -52.16
CA ALA A 365 29.83 21.77 -51.84
C ALA A 365 31.05 22.67 -51.55
N LYS A 366 32.30 22.19 -51.66
CA LYS A 366 33.48 23.01 -51.33
C LYS A 366 34.66 22.86 -52.30
N CYS A 367 34.38 23.05 -53.59
CA CYS A 367 35.41 23.42 -54.57
C CYS A 367 34.99 24.70 -55.28
N VAL A 368 34.81 25.79 -54.53
CA VAL A 368 34.81 27.15 -55.07
C VAL A 368 35.63 28.01 -54.11
N PRO A 369 36.84 28.46 -54.50
CA PRO A 369 37.57 29.43 -53.69
C PRO A 369 36.82 30.77 -53.74
N PRO A 370 36.70 31.50 -52.60
CA PRO A 370 36.11 32.83 -52.63
C PRO A 370 37.05 33.80 -53.38
N PRO A 371 36.54 34.69 -54.25
CA PRO A 371 37.32 35.79 -54.78
C PRO A 371 37.67 36.78 -53.64
N CYS A 372 38.87 37.34 -53.71
CA CYS A 372 39.37 38.40 -52.83
C CYS A 372 38.56 39.69 -52.94
#